data_AF-A0AAE0W485-F1
#
_entry.id   AF-A0AAE0W485-F1
#
_cell.length_a   1.000
_cell.length_b   1.000
_cell.length_c   1.000
_cell.angle_alpha   90.00
_cell.angle_beta   90.00
_cell.angle_gamma   90.00
#
_symmetry.space_group_name_H-M   'P 1'
#
loop_
_entity.id
_entity.type
_entity.pdbx_description
1 polymer ?
#
loop_
_entity_poly.entity_id
_entity_poly.type
_entity_poly.pdbx_seq_one_letter_code
_entity_poly.pdbx_strand_id
1 'polypeptide(L)'
;MILKPSRPSKTNTPLLPNSHTPSQCKSQQGTNSLPAPSRARYTASRSSSIHKGGSTSTDNAYRNHTHNYKEEDLETVLDMTPGEIEYDGTGRRTYERACKKFGVVPSSHCLHKLGNSKSIDMKHYGLGDKGTMAVAMALMVNRKINTVNMQGNNIGPGGMLYLEKMMCSNSNITELSLSDNNLGNFGATAIQSILTDNRTLSRLELAGVNFTDADAAYIAKVVQESPNLLYLDLSHNDFGDLSGDLFTEMIAENGALQELNLSWNKFRKTGAKKVARGLKDNAYLKVLNFAWNGIDDDGGIAFGKALKANEVLNTLDLTCTRIGPAGFMAIIESIGLNESLTTLKIGKNSIPEDAATAALQILRSYGTLRLETLDMTDVTFSSKFASDLESLREMHHNVNVMYGYSENYGKNKMNTQDILEEGMAALREYCTENGVSLVDLFSRFDTDNSMTITLEEFQEGLKDTDLPLSLYKMELFAQALDKDGDGEIDYSELVLYSKKWPWHTNGNSGVFKSSDL
;
A
#
# COMPACT_ATOMS: atom_id res chain seq x y z
N MET A 1 16.32 -42.57 -56.82
CA MET A 1 17.37 -43.09 -55.91
C MET A 1 16.72 -43.33 -54.55
N ILE A 2 16.80 -44.52 -53.94
CA ILE A 2 17.97 -45.13 -53.26
C ILE A 2 18.29 -44.34 -51.98
N LEU A 3 18.26 -44.89 -50.75
CA LEU A 3 17.91 -46.26 -50.29
C LEU A 3 17.49 -46.25 -48.79
N LYS A 4 16.95 -47.37 -48.27
CA LYS A 4 16.89 -47.73 -46.83
C LYS A 4 18.20 -48.49 -46.45
N PRO A 5 18.38 -49.13 -45.26
CA PRO A 5 17.71 -49.08 -43.94
C PRO A 5 18.72 -48.76 -42.79
N SER A 6 18.44 -48.90 -41.49
CA SER A 6 18.48 -50.16 -40.70
C SER A 6 18.95 -49.83 -39.25
N ARG A 7 18.76 -50.60 -38.17
CA ARG A 7 17.92 -51.78 -37.86
C ARG A 7 17.64 -51.81 -36.31
N PRO A 8 17.07 -52.85 -35.66
CA PRO A 8 16.12 -52.64 -34.53
C PRO A 8 16.69 -53.13 -33.16
N SER A 9 15.95 -53.32 -32.06
CA SER A 9 14.95 -54.42 -31.93
C SER A 9 14.27 -54.55 -30.54
N LYS A 10 12.97 -54.92 -30.58
CA LYS A 10 12.26 -55.84 -29.64
C LYS A 10 11.98 -55.35 -28.19
N THR A 11 10.90 -55.74 -27.49
CA THR A 11 9.81 -56.71 -27.78
C THR A 11 8.55 -56.46 -26.92
N ASN A 12 7.36 -56.90 -27.41
CA ASN A 12 6.19 -57.42 -26.65
C ASN A 12 5.37 -56.43 -25.77
N THR A 13 4.03 -56.55 -25.60
CA THR A 13 2.97 -57.48 -26.10
C THR A 13 1.57 -56.75 -26.09
N PRO A 14 0.45 -57.32 -26.62
CA PRO A 14 -0.64 -56.53 -27.25
C PRO A 14 -2.00 -56.40 -26.48
N LEU A 15 -3.03 -55.98 -27.24
CA LEU A 15 -4.36 -55.45 -26.90
C LEU A 15 -5.48 -56.48 -26.55
N LEU A 16 -6.60 -55.97 -26.03
CA LEU A 16 -7.89 -56.65 -25.75
C LEU A 16 -9.00 -56.30 -26.79
N PRO A 17 -10.03 -57.17 -26.98
CA PRO A 17 -11.30 -56.76 -27.60
C PRO A 17 -12.63 -57.32 -27.01
N ASN A 18 -13.59 -56.41 -26.78
CA ASN A 18 -15.08 -56.45 -26.85
C ASN A 18 -15.97 -57.71 -26.62
N SER A 19 -16.98 -57.57 -25.73
CA SER A 19 -18.42 -57.99 -25.84
C SER A 19 -19.20 -57.70 -24.53
N HIS A 20 -20.53 -57.56 -24.33
CA HIS A 20 -21.78 -57.40 -25.13
C HIS A 20 -22.83 -58.55 -24.99
N THR A 21 -24.13 -58.36 -24.66
CA THR A 21 -24.86 -57.19 -24.06
C THR A 21 -25.94 -57.55 -22.97
N PRO A 22 -27.31 -57.64 -23.13
CA PRO A 22 -28.21 -57.13 -22.06
C PRO A 22 -29.46 -57.96 -21.63
N SER A 23 -29.97 -57.70 -20.41
CA SER A 23 -31.37 -57.93 -19.93
C SER A 23 -31.54 -57.31 -18.52
N GLN A 24 -32.72 -57.00 -17.92
CA GLN A 24 -34.08 -56.68 -18.39
C GLN A 24 -34.82 -55.82 -17.30
N CYS A 25 -36.09 -55.43 -17.49
CA CYS A 25 -36.86 -54.59 -16.55
C CYS A 25 -37.99 -55.32 -15.79
N LYS A 26 -38.38 -54.80 -14.60
CA LYS A 26 -39.76 -54.87 -14.05
C LYS A 26 -40.07 -53.60 -13.23
N SER A 27 -41.35 -53.26 -13.10
CA SER A 27 -41.85 -51.99 -12.56
C SER A 27 -43.01 -52.18 -11.58
N GLN A 28 -43.24 -51.19 -10.71
CA GLN A 28 -44.56 -50.88 -10.13
C GLN A 28 -44.63 -49.42 -9.67
N GLN A 29 -45.84 -48.87 -9.55
CA GLN A 29 -46.14 -47.46 -9.29
C GLN A 29 -46.79 -47.26 -7.91
N GLY A 30 -46.70 -46.05 -7.32
CA GLY A 30 -47.21 -45.78 -5.96
C GLY A 30 -47.30 -44.30 -5.57
N THR A 31 -48.15 -43.54 -6.28
CA THR A 31 -48.83 -42.27 -5.89
C THR A 31 -48.57 -41.64 -4.50
N ASN A 32 -48.07 -40.38 -4.42
CA ASN A 32 -48.87 -39.17 -4.04
C ASN A 32 -48.06 -37.93 -3.56
N SER A 33 -48.59 -36.75 -3.94
CA SER A 33 -48.56 -35.42 -3.28
C SER A 33 -47.27 -34.85 -2.62
N LEU A 34 -46.88 -33.67 -3.10
CA LEU A 34 -46.06 -32.66 -2.39
C LEU A 34 -46.69 -32.21 -1.06
N PRO A 35 -45.85 -31.79 -0.10
CA PRO A 35 -46.07 -30.48 0.54
C PRO A 35 -44.82 -29.55 0.50
N ALA A 36 -45.04 -28.29 0.86
CA ALA A 36 -44.04 -27.21 0.84
C ALA A 36 -42.97 -27.31 1.95
N PRO A 37 -41.78 -26.67 1.81
CA PRO A 37 -40.67 -26.83 2.74
C PRO A 37 -40.93 -26.19 4.12
N SER A 38 -41.01 -27.03 5.15
CA SER A 38 -41.08 -26.60 6.55
C SER A 38 -39.70 -26.37 7.17
N ARG A 39 -39.52 -25.25 7.88
CA ARG A 39 -38.31 -24.86 8.64
C ARG A 39 -37.52 -26.03 9.24
N ALA A 40 -36.35 -26.32 8.68
CA ALA A 40 -35.38 -27.23 9.30
C ALA A 40 -34.75 -26.57 10.54
N ARG A 41 -34.68 -27.31 11.64
CA ARG A 41 -33.95 -26.89 12.86
C ARG A 41 -32.52 -27.43 12.76
N TYR A 42 -31.52 -26.60 13.05
CA TYR A 42 -30.15 -27.08 13.17
C TYR A 42 -29.99 -27.91 14.45
N THR A 43 -29.83 -29.22 14.32
CA THR A 43 -29.37 -30.11 15.40
C THR A 43 -27.93 -30.51 15.13
N ALA A 44 -26.98 -29.89 15.82
CA ALA A 44 -25.55 -30.11 15.59
C ALA A 44 -25.09 -31.52 16.05
N SER A 45 -24.94 -32.44 15.10
CA SER A 45 -24.35 -33.76 15.34
C SER A 45 -22.81 -33.68 15.37
N ARG A 46 -22.20 -33.84 16.55
CA ARG A 46 -20.74 -33.96 16.68
C ARG A 46 -20.23 -35.23 15.99
N SER A 47 -19.26 -35.09 15.09
CA SER A 47 -18.43 -36.21 14.60
C SER A 47 -16.94 -35.86 14.74
N SER A 48 -16.32 -36.30 15.83
CA SER A 48 -14.89 -36.10 16.07
C SER A 48 -14.04 -37.10 15.29
N SER A 49 -13.08 -36.61 14.51
CA SER A 49 -11.98 -37.40 13.95
C SER A 49 -10.68 -36.62 14.12
N ILE A 50 -9.61 -37.32 14.48
CA ILE A 50 -8.42 -36.71 15.09
C ILE A 50 -7.24 -36.76 14.13
N HIS A 51 -6.64 -35.59 13.86
CA HIS A 51 -5.21 -35.48 13.60
C HIS A 51 -4.57 -34.59 14.68
N LYS A 52 -3.50 -35.08 15.32
CA LYS A 52 -2.75 -34.34 16.36
C LYS A 52 -1.57 -33.61 15.71
N GLY A 53 -1.45 -32.30 15.94
CA GLY A 53 -0.44 -31.47 15.27
C GLY A 53 -0.10 -30.13 15.92
N GLY A 54 -0.27 -29.97 17.24
CA GLY A 54 0.36 -28.89 18.02
C GLY A 54 -0.19 -27.45 17.87
N SER A 55 -1.34 -27.15 18.49
CA SER A 55 -1.87 -25.78 18.65
C SER A 55 -2.52 -25.48 20.02
N THR A 56 -2.48 -26.40 20.98
CA THR A 56 -3.44 -26.47 22.11
C THR A 56 -3.34 -25.39 23.20
N SER A 57 -2.56 -24.33 22.99
CA SER A 57 -2.42 -23.21 23.94
C SER A 57 -3.30 -22.03 23.55
N THR A 58 -3.26 -21.60 22.29
CA THR A 58 -3.94 -20.40 21.79
C THR A 58 -5.46 -20.58 21.61
N ASP A 59 -5.91 -21.75 21.13
CA ASP A 59 -7.34 -22.09 21.02
C ASP A 59 -8.09 -21.95 22.36
N ASN A 60 -7.41 -22.29 23.46
CA ASN A 60 -7.95 -22.17 24.81
C ASN A 60 -7.99 -20.71 25.29
N ALA A 61 -7.04 -19.86 24.86
CA ALA A 61 -7.08 -18.43 25.15
C ALA A 61 -8.25 -17.74 24.41
N TYR A 62 -8.44 -18.03 23.12
CA TYR A 62 -9.59 -17.52 22.35
C TYR A 62 -10.92 -17.95 23.01
N ARG A 63 -11.09 -19.24 23.35
CA ARG A 63 -12.29 -19.74 24.05
C ARG A 63 -12.51 -19.09 25.42
N ASN A 64 -11.46 -18.93 26.23
CA ASN A 64 -11.60 -18.36 27.56
C ASN A 64 -11.93 -16.85 27.54
N HIS A 65 -11.38 -16.09 26.58
CA HIS A 65 -11.74 -14.68 26.40
C HIS A 65 -13.15 -14.50 25.83
N THR A 66 -13.58 -15.35 24.88
CA THR A 66 -14.95 -15.31 24.35
C THR A 66 -16.01 -15.77 25.35
N HIS A 67 -15.69 -16.66 26.30
CA HIS A 67 -16.64 -17.16 27.29
C HIS A 67 -17.27 -16.07 28.19
N ASN A 68 -16.62 -14.91 28.33
CA ASN A 68 -17.17 -13.77 29.07
C ASN A 68 -18.25 -13.00 28.30
N TYR A 69 -18.39 -13.26 26.99
CA TYR A 69 -19.42 -12.72 26.10
C TYR A 69 -20.45 -13.82 25.80
N LYS A 70 -21.38 -14.02 26.75
CA LYS A 70 -22.39 -15.09 26.76
C LYS A 70 -23.11 -15.28 25.42
N GLU A 71 -23.26 -16.53 24.99
CA GLU A 71 -24.12 -16.88 23.84
C GLU A 71 -25.60 -16.53 24.10
N GLU A 72 -26.06 -16.56 25.36
CA GLU A 72 -27.38 -16.08 25.79
C GLU A 72 -27.65 -14.63 25.34
N ASP A 73 -26.62 -13.77 25.27
CA ASP A 73 -26.76 -12.38 24.83
C ASP A 73 -26.94 -12.23 23.31
N LEU A 74 -26.57 -13.26 22.54
CA LEU A 74 -26.80 -13.35 21.10
C LEU A 74 -28.12 -14.06 20.78
N GLU A 75 -28.43 -15.17 21.46
CA GLU A 75 -29.70 -15.88 21.27
C GLU A 75 -30.88 -14.96 21.60
N THR A 76 -30.87 -14.25 22.74
CA THR A 76 -31.92 -13.28 23.10
C THR A 76 -32.02 -12.06 22.17
N VAL A 77 -31.04 -11.85 21.29
CA VAL A 77 -31.05 -10.80 20.26
C VAL A 77 -31.61 -11.32 18.94
N LEU A 78 -31.26 -12.54 18.54
CA LEU A 78 -31.78 -13.19 17.34
C LEU A 78 -33.23 -13.64 17.54
N ASP A 79 -33.61 -14.05 18.76
CA ASP A 79 -34.99 -14.29 19.21
C ASP A 79 -35.73 -13.00 19.62
N MET A 80 -35.30 -11.82 19.15
CA MET A 80 -36.16 -10.63 19.07
C MET A 80 -37.23 -10.79 17.98
N THR A 81 -38.04 -11.84 18.13
CA THR A 81 -39.26 -12.10 17.39
C THR A 81 -40.16 -10.86 17.44
N PRO A 82 -40.77 -10.47 16.31
CA PRO A 82 -41.47 -9.19 16.22
C PRO A 82 -42.82 -9.24 16.93
N GLY A 83 -42.85 -8.80 18.19
CA GLY A 83 -44.06 -8.28 18.81
C GLY A 83 -44.48 -7.00 18.10
N GLU A 84 -45.37 -7.13 17.10
CA GLU A 84 -46.16 -6.07 16.47
C GLU A 84 -45.38 -4.81 16.00
N ILE A 85 -44.19 -4.99 15.41
CA ILE A 85 -43.36 -3.91 14.85
C ILE A 85 -43.03 -4.22 13.38
N GLU A 86 -43.12 -3.20 12.51
CA GLU A 86 -42.76 -3.34 11.09
C GLU A 86 -41.29 -3.71 10.91
N TYR A 87 -41.02 -4.55 9.90
CA TYR A 87 -39.68 -4.97 9.52
C TYR A 87 -38.81 -3.79 9.03
N ASP A 88 -37.78 -3.45 9.81
CA ASP A 88 -36.80 -2.42 9.43
C ASP A 88 -35.59 -3.02 8.72
N GLY A 89 -35.68 -3.12 7.39
CA GLY A 89 -34.57 -3.54 6.51
C GLY A 89 -33.39 -2.55 6.44
N THR A 90 -33.43 -1.42 7.15
CA THR A 90 -32.26 -0.52 7.32
C THR A 90 -31.43 -0.85 8.56
N GLY A 91 -31.97 -1.61 9.52
CA GLY A 91 -31.29 -1.94 10.78
C GLY A 91 -31.14 -0.76 11.76
N ARG A 92 -31.74 0.41 11.50
CA ARG A 92 -31.74 1.56 12.42
C ARG A 92 -32.35 1.20 13.78
N ARG A 93 -33.56 0.63 13.78
CA ARG A 93 -34.26 0.16 15.00
C ARG A 93 -33.45 -0.90 15.75
N THR A 94 -32.66 -1.71 15.03
CA THR A 94 -31.74 -2.70 15.61
C THR A 94 -30.53 -2.03 16.28
N TYR A 95 -29.92 -1.02 15.63
CA TYR A 95 -28.81 -0.25 16.19
C TYR A 95 -29.20 0.46 17.49
N GLU A 96 -30.30 1.21 17.49
CA GLU A 96 -30.81 1.93 18.67
C GLU A 96 -31.04 0.99 19.87
N ARG A 97 -31.63 -0.18 19.59
CA ARG A 97 -31.93 -1.19 20.60
C ARG A 97 -30.68 -1.89 21.12
N ALA A 98 -29.69 -2.17 20.26
CA ALA A 98 -28.41 -2.74 20.66
C ALA A 98 -27.59 -1.74 21.50
N CYS A 99 -27.53 -0.48 21.07
CA CYS A 99 -26.96 0.62 21.86
C CYS A 99 -27.62 0.72 23.25
N LYS A 100 -28.95 0.67 23.32
CA LYS A 100 -29.69 0.63 24.59
C LYS A 100 -29.39 -0.61 25.44
N LYS A 101 -29.21 -1.79 24.83
CA LYS A 101 -28.84 -3.05 25.53
C LYS A 101 -27.45 -2.95 26.16
N PHE A 102 -26.46 -2.40 25.45
CA PHE A 102 -25.06 -2.37 25.93
C PHE A 102 -24.70 -1.12 26.77
N GLY A 103 -25.59 -0.13 26.83
CA GLY A 103 -25.36 1.15 27.51
C GLY A 103 -24.50 2.13 26.71
N VAL A 104 -24.59 2.09 25.38
CA VAL A 104 -23.84 2.95 24.45
C VAL A 104 -24.77 4.02 23.87
N VAL A 105 -24.29 5.25 23.71
CA VAL A 105 -25.06 6.32 23.04
C VAL A 105 -25.09 6.05 21.52
N PRO A 106 -26.27 6.01 20.86
CA PRO A 106 -26.34 5.81 19.42
C PRO A 106 -25.67 6.94 18.65
N SER A 107 -24.74 6.61 17.74
CA SER A 107 -24.19 7.59 16.80
C SER A 107 -25.26 8.02 15.79
N SER A 108 -25.56 9.32 15.76
CA SER A 108 -26.44 9.91 14.74
C SER A 108 -25.89 9.75 13.32
N HIS A 109 -24.55 9.67 13.16
CA HIS A 109 -23.92 9.38 11.88
C HIS A 109 -24.25 7.96 11.40
N CYS A 110 -24.08 6.96 12.27
CA CYS A 110 -24.45 5.56 12.01
C CYS A 110 -25.93 5.45 11.60
N LEU A 111 -26.82 6.03 12.40
CA LEU A 111 -28.27 6.06 12.13
C LEU A 111 -28.59 6.66 10.76
N HIS A 112 -27.99 7.80 10.41
CA HIS A 112 -28.21 8.41 9.10
C HIS A 112 -27.77 7.45 7.97
N LYS A 113 -26.51 6.98 8.02
CA LYS A 113 -25.90 6.10 7.01
C LYS A 113 -26.69 4.81 6.78
N LEU A 114 -27.09 4.11 7.84
CA LEU A 114 -27.78 2.81 7.80
C LEU A 114 -28.98 2.76 6.82
N GLY A 115 -29.78 3.83 6.76
CA GLY A 115 -30.91 3.89 5.82
C GLY A 115 -30.63 4.56 4.47
N ASN A 116 -29.64 5.47 4.43
CA ASN A 116 -29.46 6.46 3.36
C ASN A 116 -28.17 6.29 2.54
N SER A 117 -27.32 5.28 2.82
CA SER A 117 -26.01 5.13 2.16
C SER A 117 -25.63 3.67 1.92
N LYS A 118 -24.73 3.46 0.94
CA LYS A 118 -24.07 2.18 0.67
C LYS A 118 -22.78 1.97 1.48
N SER A 119 -22.14 3.07 1.90
CA SER A 119 -20.97 3.05 2.77
C SER A 119 -21.29 3.57 4.16
N ILE A 120 -20.68 2.96 5.17
CA ILE A 120 -20.66 3.44 6.55
C ILE A 120 -19.21 3.71 6.95
N ASP A 121 -18.88 4.97 7.20
CA ASP A 121 -17.59 5.41 7.75
C ASP A 121 -17.80 5.76 9.22
N MET A 122 -17.11 5.02 10.09
CA MET A 122 -17.15 5.16 11.53
C MET A 122 -15.72 5.27 12.10
N LYS A 123 -14.74 5.75 11.33
CA LYS A 123 -13.35 5.89 11.80
C LYS A 123 -13.22 6.85 13.00
N HIS A 124 -12.40 6.47 13.97
CA HIS A 124 -12.06 7.26 15.16
C HIS A 124 -13.25 7.70 16.03
N TYR A 125 -14.38 6.98 16.03
CA TYR A 125 -15.52 7.23 16.93
C TYR A 125 -15.35 6.63 18.34
N GLY A 126 -14.25 5.90 18.61
CA GLY A 126 -13.98 5.28 19.91
C GLY A 126 -14.99 4.20 20.30
N LEU A 127 -15.53 3.45 19.34
CA LEU A 127 -16.64 2.52 19.55
C LEU A 127 -16.36 1.44 20.61
N GLY A 128 -15.11 0.96 20.70
CA GLY A 128 -14.74 -0.20 21.51
C GLY A 128 -15.55 -1.45 21.17
N ASP A 129 -15.49 -2.47 22.04
CA ASP A 129 -16.27 -3.71 21.87
C ASP A 129 -17.78 -3.43 21.76
N LYS A 130 -18.35 -2.68 22.71
CA LYS A 130 -19.81 -2.48 22.82
C LYS A 130 -20.41 -1.67 21.67
N GLY A 131 -19.73 -0.62 21.21
CA GLY A 131 -20.17 0.16 20.06
C GLY A 131 -20.10 -0.66 18.77
N THR A 132 -19.03 -1.44 18.62
CA THR A 132 -18.82 -2.34 17.47
C THR A 132 -19.86 -3.45 17.42
N MET A 133 -20.20 -4.09 18.55
CA MET A 133 -21.31 -5.04 18.66
C MET A 133 -22.61 -4.43 18.13
N ALA A 134 -22.98 -3.22 18.58
CA ALA A 134 -24.20 -2.55 18.15
C ALA A 134 -24.24 -2.26 16.65
N VAL A 135 -23.13 -1.78 16.06
CA VAL A 135 -23.03 -1.57 14.61
C VAL A 135 -23.10 -2.90 13.85
N ALA A 136 -22.37 -3.93 14.29
CA ALA A 136 -22.37 -5.25 13.68
C ALA A 136 -23.77 -5.90 13.67
N MET A 137 -24.51 -5.82 14.76
CA MET A 137 -25.89 -6.34 14.86
C MET A 137 -26.87 -5.61 13.94
N ALA A 138 -26.67 -4.31 13.69
CA ALA A 138 -27.43 -3.58 12.68
C ALA A 138 -27.05 -4.01 11.25
N LEU A 139 -25.75 -4.22 10.99
CA LEU A 139 -25.23 -4.69 9.71
C LEU A 139 -25.62 -6.13 9.37
N MET A 140 -25.85 -7.03 10.35
CA MET A 140 -26.41 -8.38 10.09
C MET A 140 -27.76 -8.34 9.34
N VAL A 141 -28.59 -7.32 9.61
CA VAL A 141 -29.91 -7.13 8.98
C VAL A 141 -29.81 -6.28 7.72
N ASN A 142 -28.91 -5.29 7.68
CA ASN A 142 -28.80 -4.33 6.59
C ASN A 142 -28.32 -4.99 5.27
N ARG A 143 -29.08 -4.80 4.19
CA ARG A 143 -28.76 -5.31 2.84
C ARG A 143 -28.45 -4.21 1.82
N LYS A 144 -28.31 -2.95 2.25
CA LYS A 144 -27.91 -1.80 1.41
C LYS A 144 -26.42 -1.50 1.48
N ILE A 145 -25.78 -1.74 2.62
CA ILE A 145 -24.38 -1.41 2.86
C ILE A 145 -23.47 -2.48 2.25
N ASN A 146 -22.45 -2.03 1.52
CA ASN A 146 -21.38 -2.86 0.97
C ASN A 146 -19.97 -2.46 1.46
N THR A 147 -19.77 -1.21 1.88
CA THR A 147 -18.49 -0.69 2.37
C THR A 147 -18.58 -0.32 3.85
N VAL A 148 -17.69 -0.87 4.68
CA VAL A 148 -17.66 -0.69 6.14
C VAL A 148 -16.27 -0.26 6.59
N ASN A 149 -16.10 0.97 7.06
CA ASN A 149 -14.87 1.43 7.72
C ASN A 149 -15.11 1.62 9.22
N MET A 150 -14.34 0.92 10.05
CA MET A 150 -14.28 1.07 11.51
C MET A 150 -12.84 1.31 12.01
N GLN A 151 -12.00 1.99 11.22
CA GLN A 151 -10.61 2.30 11.55
C GLN A 151 -10.46 3.03 12.90
N GLY A 152 -9.45 2.68 13.68
CA GLY A 152 -9.04 3.43 14.88
C GLY A 152 -10.11 3.56 15.97
N ASN A 153 -10.85 2.49 16.24
CA ASN A 153 -11.95 2.44 17.22
C ASN A 153 -11.62 1.64 18.50
N ASN A 154 -10.40 1.11 18.63
CA ASN A 154 -9.98 0.22 19.72
C ASN A 154 -10.91 -1.00 19.86
N ILE A 155 -11.17 -1.68 18.74
CA ILE A 155 -11.98 -2.90 18.69
C ILE A 155 -11.20 -4.06 19.34
N GLY A 156 -11.69 -4.59 20.45
CA GLY A 156 -11.11 -5.75 21.13
C GLY A 156 -11.77 -7.07 20.72
N PRO A 157 -11.51 -8.15 21.48
CA PRO A 157 -12.03 -9.49 21.19
C PRO A 157 -13.55 -9.57 21.12
N GLY A 158 -14.27 -8.81 21.95
CA GLY A 158 -15.74 -8.83 21.95
C GLY A 158 -16.33 -8.17 20.71
N GLY A 159 -15.75 -7.07 20.24
CA GLY A 159 -16.17 -6.43 19.00
C GLY A 159 -15.86 -7.30 17.78
N MET A 160 -14.65 -7.88 17.73
CA MET A 160 -14.26 -8.79 16.65
C MET A 160 -15.14 -10.05 16.56
N LEU A 161 -15.53 -10.67 17.67
CA LEU A 161 -16.45 -11.82 17.66
C LEU A 161 -17.82 -11.51 17.03
N TYR A 162 -18.30 -10.26 17.18
CA TYR A 162 -19.56 -9.84 16.55
C TYR A 162 -19.37 -9.42 15.09
N LEU A 163 -18.19 -8.89 14.72
CA LEU A 163 -17.84 -8.65 13.32
C LEU A 163 -17.71 -9.97 12.53
N GLU A 164 -17.09 -11.00 13.13
CA GLU A 164 -16.99 -12.36 12.60
C GLU A 164 -18.38 -12.91 12.24
N LYS A 165 -19.29 -12.98 13.23
CA LYS A 165 -20.68 -13.43 13.04
C LYS A 165 -21.46 -12.56 12.05
N MET A 166 -21.16 -11.27 11.96
CA MET A 166 -21.79 -10.34 11.01
C MET A 166 -21.35 -10.62 9.57
N MET A 167 -20.07 -10.87 9.32
CA MET A 167 -19.55 -11.22 8.00
C MET A 167 -19.97 -12.61 7.53
N CYS A 168 -20.11 -13.59 8.43
CA CYS A 168 -20.70 -14.90 8.08
C CYS A 168 -22.21 -14.81 7.76
N SER A 169 -22.91 -13.77 8.27
CA SER A 169 -24.37 -13.57 8.07
C SER A 169 -24.72 -12.58 6.94
N ASN A 170 -23.77 -11.75 6.50
CA ASN A 170 -23.97 -10.70 5.51
C ASN A 170 -23.20 -10.97 4.22
N SER A 171 -23.96 -11.22 3.15
CA SER A 171 -23.52 -11.50 1.78
C SER A 171 -23.43 -10.25 0.88
N ASN A 172 -23.52 -9.05 1.46
CA ASN A 172 -23.61 -7.79 0.72
C ASN A 172 -22.39 -6.88 0.99
N ILE A 173 -21.62 -7.16 2.04
CA ILE A 173 -20.38 -6.44 2.34
C ILE A 173 -19.25 -6.96 1.45
N THR A 174 -18.65 -6.03 0.72
CA THR A 174 -17.56 -6.24 -0.25
C THR A 174 -16.27 -5.57 0.21
N GLU A 175 -16.34 -4.54 1.06
CA GLU A 175 -15.19 -3.78 1.52
C GLU A 175 -15.24 -3.60 3.04
N LEU A 176 -14.17 -3.96 3.74
CA LEU A 176 -14.05 -3.90 5.20
C LEU A 176 -12.71 -3.31 5.61
N SER A 177 -12.74 -2.24 6.40
CA SER A 177 -11.56 -1.60 6.97
C SER A 177 -11.60 -1.64 8.50
N LEU A 178 -10.60 -2.31 9.08
CA LEU A 178 -10.42 -2.52 10.52
C LEU A 178 -9.05 -2.02 11.00
N SER A 179 -8.38 -1.19 10.21
CA SER A 179 -7.07 -0.61 10.52
C SER A 179 -7.01 0.13 11.87
N ASP A 180 -5.82 0.26 12.45
CA ASP A 180 -5.53 0.98 13.71
C ASP A 180 -6.32 0.49 14.95
N ASN A 181 -6.79 -0.76 14.96
CA ASN A 181 -7.59 -1.31 16.05
C ASN A 181 -6.83 -2.20 17.06
N ASN A 182 -5.53 -2.46 16.87
CA ASN A 182 -4.71 -3.30 17.77
C ASN A 182 -5.37 -4.68 18.06
N LEU A 183 -5.75 -5.39 17.00
CA LEU A 183 -6.51 -6.64 17.07
C LEU A 183 -5.65 -7.84 17.54
N GLY A 184 -4.34 -7.82 17.22
CA GLY A 184 -3.38 -8.87 17.58
C GLY A 184 -3.79 -10.27 17.11
N ASN A 185 -3.29 -11.30 17.81
CA ASN A 185 -3.55 -12.71 17.47
C ASN A 185 -5.04 -13.09 17.44
N PHE A 186 -5.87 -12.49 18.30
CA PHE A 186 -7.33 -12.69 18.25
C PHE A 186 -7.93 -12.16 16.94
N GLY A 187 -7.45 -11.00 16.49
CA GLY A 187 -7.80 -10.47 15.17
C GLY A 187 -7.46 -11.43 14.04
N ALA A 188 -6.27 -12.04 14.08
CA ALA A 188 -5.83 -12.94 13.03
C ALA A 188 -6.72 -14.19 12.89
N THR A 189 -7.13 -14.81 14.01
CA THR A 189 -8.04 -15.97 13.98
C THR A 189 -9.48 -15.59 13.61
N ALA A 190 -9.96 -14.41 14.02
CA ALA A 190 -11.26 -13.89 13.60
C ALA A 190 -11.29 -13.57 12.09
N ILE A 191 -10.23 -12.95 11.55
CA ILE A 191 -10.07 -12.69 10.11
C ILE A 191 -9.96 -14.00 9.32
N GLN A 192 -9.27 -15.01 9.85
CA GLN A 192 -9.25 -16.34 9.25
C GLN A 192 -10.66 -16.92 9.14
N SER A 193 -11.46 -16.84 10.20
CA SER A 193 -12.85 -17.34 10.20
C SER A 193 -13.71 -16.56 9.20
N ILE A 194 -13.61 -15.22 9.19
CA ILE A 194 -14.29 -14.32 8.25
C ILE A 194 -14.00 -14.72 6.80
N LEU A 195 -12.74 -14.85 6.40
CA LEU A 195 -12.37 -15.20 5.03
C LEU A 195 -12.63 -16.68 4.70
N THR A 196 -12.67 -17.57 5.70
CA THR A 196 -13.02 -18.99 5.52
C THR A 196 -14.48 -19.18 5.18
N ASP A 197 -15.40 -18.40 5.76
CA ASP A 197 -16.85 -18.50 5.52
C ASP A 197 -17.37 -17.51 4.46
N ASN A 198 -16.92 -16.25 4.50
CA ASN A 198 -17.39 -15.21 3.60
C ASN A 198 -16.74 -15.35 2.20
N ARG A 199 -17.52 -15.14 1.14
CA ARG A 199 -17.04 -15.14 -0.26
C ARG A 199 -17.41 -13.86 -1.01
N THR A 200 -17.76 -12.78 -0.30
CA THR A 200 -18.22 -11.51 -0.89
C THR A 200 -17.23 -10.37 -0.67
N LEU A 201 -16.35 -10.48 0.32
CA LEU A 201 -15.30 -9.51 0.61
C LEU A 201 -14.23 -9.51 -0.50
N SER A 202 -14.07 -8.36 -1.16
CA SER A 202 -13.09 -8.11 -2.22
C SER A 202 -12.00 -7.10 -1.84
N ARG A 203 -12.22 -6.28 -0.80
CA ARG A 203 -11.27 -5.32 -0.25
C ARG A 203 -11.18 -5.47 1.27
N LEU A 204 -9.99 -5.73 1.79
CA LEU A 204 -9.73 -5.85 3.23
C LEU A 204 -8.56 -4.96 3.65
N GLU A 205 -8.80 -4.06 4.60
CA GLU A 205 -7.78 -3.16 5.16
C GLU A 205 -7.52 -3.50 6.64
N LEU A 206 -6.28 -3.89 6.93
CA LEU A 206 -5.77 -4.34 8.22
C LEU A 206 -4.42 -3.67 8.52
N ALA A 207 -4.29 -2.38 8.20
CA ALA A 207 -3.11 -1.60 8.51
C ALA A 207 -3.04 -1.30 10.01
N GLY A 208 -1.87 -1.36 10.67
CA GLY A 208 -1.76 -0.96 12.08
C GLY A 208 -2.55 -1.82 13.08
N VAL A 209 -2.89 -3.07 12.74
CA VAL A 209 -3.68 -3.96 13.62
C VAL A 209 -2.83 -4.78 14.60
N ASN A 210 -1.50 -4.55 14.62
CA ASN A 210 -0.53 -5.20 15.50
C ASN A 210 -0.44 -6.73 15.27
N PHE A 211 -0.41 -7.16 14.01
CA PHE A 211 -0.08 -8.54 13.63
C PHE A 211 1.43 -8.76 13.60
N THR A 212 1.85 -9.99 13.94
CA THR A 212 3.24 -10.43 14.07
C THR A 212 3.55 -11.64 13.18
N ASP A 213 4.82 -12.10 13.15
CA ASP A 213 5.20 -13.35 12.47
C ASP A 213 4.38 -14.58 12.88
N ALA A 214 3.89 -14.64 14.13
CA ALA A 214 3.04 -15.74 14.61
C ALA A 214 1.62 -15.69 14.02
N ASP A 215 1.18 -14.51 13.59
CA ASP A 215 -0.17 -14.25 13.07
C ASP A 215 -0.26 -14.47 11.56
N ALA A 216 0.89 -14.34 10.87
CA ALA A 216 1.01 -14.55 9.43
C ALA A 216 0.50 -15.92 8.96
N ALA A 217 0.63 -16.96 9.78
CA ALA A 217 0.18 -18.31 9.42
C ALA A 217 -1.35 -18.42 9.23
N TYR A 218 -2.13 -17.64 10.00
CA TYR A 218 -3.59 -17.62 9.87
C TYR A 218 -4.03 -16.80 8.65
N ILE A 219 -3.37 -15.67 8.40
CA ILE A 219 -3.69 -14.75 7.30
C ILE A 219 -3.21 -15.30 5.94
N ALA A 220 -1.95 -15.68 5.82
CA ALA A 220 -1.34 -16.13 4.57
C ALA A 220 -2.10 -17.31 3.96
N LYS A 221 -2.41 -18.32 4.77
CA LYS A 221 -3.15 -19.51 4.31
C LYS A 221 -4.58 -19.17 3.85
N VAL A 222 -5.32 -18.36 4.59
CA VAL A 222 -6.72 -18.07 4.18
C VAL A 222 -6.76 -17.16 2.95
N VAL A 223 -5.78 -16.27 2.78
CA VAL A 223 -5.65 -15.42 1.58
C VAL A 223 -5.25 -16.26 0.37
N GLN A 224 -4.34 -17.22 0.50
CA GLN A 224 -4.02 -18.23 -0.53
C GLN A 224 -5.31 -18.93 -1.05
N GLU A 225 -6.20 -19.32 -0.14
CA GLU A 225 -7.48 -19.99 -0.44
C GLU A 225 -8.65 -19.04 -0.80
N SER A 226 -8.44 -17.70 -0.87
CA SER A 226 -9.50 -16.70 -1.08
C SER A 226 -9.62 -16.24 -2.55
N PRO A 227 -10.64 -16.69 -3.32
CA PRO A 227 -10.74 -16.44 -4.77
C PRO A 227 -11.33 -15.07 -5.15
N ASN A 228 -11.90 -14.34 -4.18
CA ASN A 228 -12.61 -13.08 -4.44
C ASN A 228 -11.95 -11.85 -3.80
N LEU A 229 -10.89 -12.04 -3.00
CA LEU A 229 -10.15 -10.95 -2.36
C LEU A 229 -9.16 -10.34 -3.37
N LEU A 230 -9.48 -9.13 -3.85
CA LEU A 230 -8.71 -8.45 -4.91
C LEU A 230 -7.71 -7.44 -4.34
N TYR A 231 -7.99 -6.87 -3.16
CA TYR A 231 -7.16 -5.91 -2.46
C TYR A 231 -6.97 -6.30 -0.99
N LEU A 232 -5.73 -6.29 -0.54
CA LEU A 232 -5.35 -6.55 0.86
C LEU A 232 -4.30 -5.55 1.35
N ASP A 233 -4.63 -4.80 2.40
CA ASP A 233 -3.68 -3.97 3.14
C ASP A 233 -3.30 -4.62 4.47
N LEU A 234 -2.01 -4.86 4.66
CA LEU A 234 -1.36 -5.40 5.85
C LEU A 234 -0.19 -4.51 6.30
N SER A 235 -0.17 -3.24 5.89
CA SER A 235 0.89 -2.28 6.22
C SER A 235 0.93 -1.89 7.70
N HIS A 236 2.03 -1.27 8.14
CA HIS A 236 2.19 -0.81 9.53
C HIS A 236 1.99 -1.92 10.59
N ASN A 237 2.35 -3.17 10.26
CA ASN A 237 2.33 -4.31 11.17
C ASN A 237 3.77 -4.76 11.51
N ASP A 238 3.88 -5.81 12.32
CA ASP A 238 5.12 -6.36 12.84
C ASP A 238 5.52 -7.69 12.15
N PHE A 239 5.19 -7.85 10.86
CA PHE A 239 5.65 -8.99 10.05
C PHE A 239 7.17 -8.89 9.81
N GLY A 240 7.91 -9.91 10.27
CA GLY A 240 9.36 -10.04 10.20
C GLY A 240 9.82 -10.92 9.05
N ASP A 241 11.02 -11.49 9.16
CA ASP A 241 11.58 -12.34 8.11
C ASP A 241 11.16 -13.81 8.19
N LEU A 242 10.54 -14.23 9.31
CA LEU A 242 9.97 -15.57 9.48
C LEU A 242 8.68 -15.72 8.67
N SER A 243 7.77 -14.76 8.74
CA SER A 243 6.54 -14.76 7.92
C SER A 243 6.81 -14.69 6.42
N GLY A 244 7.99 -14.23 6.00
CA GLY A 244 8.37 -14.16 4.58
C GLY A 244 8.20 -15.47 3.81
N ASP A 245 8.34 -16.65 4.43
CA ASP A 245 8.10 -17.93 3.74
C ASP A 245 6.59 -18.13 3.49
N LEU A 246 5.75 -17.85 4.48
CA LEU A 246 4.29 -17.93 4.39
C LEU A 246 3.74 -16.93 3.36
N PHE A 247 4.28 -15.71 3.32
CA PHE A 247 3.95 -14.72 2.29
C PHE A 247 4.48 -15.12 0.89
N THR A 248 5.53 -15.96 0.80
CA THR A 248 6.00 -16.50 -0.49
C THR A 248 4.97 -17.46 -1.07
N GLU A 249 4.50 -18.41 -0.26
CA GLU A 249 3.49 -19.41 -0.66
C GLU A 249 2.15 -18.73 -0.97
N MET A 250 1.71 -17.79 -0.12
CA MET A 250 0.51 -16.98 -0.36
C MET A 250 0.58 -16.22 -1.70
N ILE A 251 1.68 -15.53 -1.99
CA ILE A 251 1.80 -14.75 -3.23
C ILE A 251 1.94 -15.68 -4.44
N ALA A 252 2.76 -16.74 -4.36
CA ALA A 252 2.96 -17.64 -5.50
C ALA A 252 1.68 -18.36 -5.94
N GLU A 253 0.86 -18.82 -4.98
CA GLU A 253 -0.30 -19.67 -5.27
C GLU A 253 -1.65 -18.94 -5.32
N ASN A 254 -1.77 -17.71 -4.81
CA ASN A 254 -3.04 -16.98 -4.89
C ASN A 254 -3.37 -16.56 -6.34
N GLY A 255 -4.58 -16.93 -6.79
CA GLY A 255 -5.08 -16.69 -8.15
C GLY A 255 -6.08 -15.54 -8.31
N ALA A 256 -6.09 -14.54 -7.43
CA ALA A 256 -7.13 -13.50 -7.40
C ALA A 256 -6.69 -12.09 -6.96
N LEU A 257 -5.70 -11.99 -6.08
CA LEU A 257 -5.23 -10.76 -5.45
C LEU A 257 -4.49 -9.91 -6.47
N GLN A 258 -4.99 -8.69 -6.71
CA GLN A 258 -4.45 -7.73 -7.68
C GLN A 258 -3.63 -6.64 -7.00
N GLU A 259 -3.93 -6.31 -5.74
CA GLU A 259 -3.24 -5.28 -4.97
C GLU A 259 -2.89 -5.78 -3.56
N LEU A 260 -1.62 -5.63 -3.17
CA LEU A 260 -1.10 -6.04 -1.87
C LEU A 260 -0.22 -4.94 -1.28
N ASN A 261 -0.61 -4.41 -0.12
CA ASN A 261 0.20 -3.46 0.64
C ASN A 261 0.82 -4.15 1.87
N LEU A 262 2.15 -4.26 1.86
CA LEU A 262 3.01 -4.79 2.91
C LEU A 262 3.99 -3.71 3.44
N SER A 263 3.77 -2.44 3.13
CA SER A 263 4.65 -1.35 3.57
C SER A 263 4.72 -1.19 5.09
N TRP A 264 5.78 -0.54 5.59
CA TRP A 264 5.98 -0.31 7.03
C TRP A 264 5.94 -1.59 7.89
N ASN A 265 6.38 -2.71 7.34
CA ASN A 265 6.65 -3.95 8.07
C ASN A 265 8.14 -4.12 8.36
N LYS A 266 8.52 -5.29 8.88
CA LYS A 266 9.89 -5.63 9.34
C LYS A 266 10.49 -6.80 8.55
N PHE A 267 10.05 -7.05 7.31
CA PHE A 267 10.49 -8.20 6.50
C PHE A 267 12.01 -8.32 6.33
N ARG A 268 12.74 -7.19 6.30
CA ARG A 268 14.19 -7.10 6.05
C ARG A 268 14.64 -7.77 4.74
N LYS A 269 15.95 -7.80 4.54
CA LYS A 269 16.68 -8.55 3.51
C LYS A 269 16.23 -10.01 3.36
N THR A 270 16.01 -10.74 4.45
CA THR A 270 15.65 -12.16 4.42
C THR A 270 14.20 -12.38 4.01
N GLY A 271 13.23 -11.63 4.55
CA GLY A 271 11.83 -11.70 4.13
C GLY A 271 11.62 -11.17 2.71
N ALA A 272 12.29 -10.10 2.32
CA ALA A 272 12.21 -9.54 0.96
C ALA A 272 12.65 -10.53 -0.11
N LYS A 273 13.75 -11.28 0.12
CA LYS A 273 14.21 -12.34 -0.80
C LYS A 273 13.18 -13.45 -1.01
N LYS A 274 12.41 -13.76 0.04
CA LYS A 274 11.33 -14.76 0.02
C LYS A 274 10.13 -14.19 -0.77
N VAL A 275 9.60 -13.02 -0.37
CA VAL A 275 8.49 -12.33 -1.06
C VAL A 275 8.77 -12.11 -2.55
N ALA A 276 9.97 -11.67 -2.92
CA ALA A 276 10.37 -11.52 -4.32
C ALA A 276 10.36 -12.85 -5.09
N ARG A 277 10.73 -13.97 -4.45
CA ARG A 277 10.59 -15.31 -5.05
C ARG A 277 9.13 -15.68 -5.29
N GLY A 278 8.22 -15.34 -4.37
CA GLY A 278 6.78 -15.60 -4.54
C GLY A 278 6.20 -14.78 -5.69
N LEU A 279 6.56 -13.50 -5.76
CA LEU A 279 6.21 -12.60 -6.86
C LEU A 279 6.65 -13.12 -8.23
N LYS A 280 7.85 -13.73 -8.33
CA LYS A 280 8.39 -14.28 -9.59
C LYS A 280 7.44 -15.29 -10.26
N ASP A 281 6.71 -16.07 -9.48
CA ASP A 281 5.87 -17.17 -9.97
C ASP A 281 4.35 -16.81 -9.99
N ASN A 282 3.97 -15.63 -9.51
CA ASN A 282 2.58 -15.16 -9.49
C ASN A 282 2.14 -14.52 -10.83
N ALA A 283 0.88 -14.78 -11.23
CA ALA A 283 0.30 -14.32 -12.50
C ALA A 283 -0.95 -13.40 -12.36
N TYR A 284 -1.16 -12.76 -11.21
CA TYR A 284 -2.38 -11.98 -10.90
C TYR A 284 -2.14 -10.63 -10.21
N LEU A 285 -1.07 -10.52 -9.42
CA LEU A 285 -0.74 -9.34 -8.64
C LEU A 285 -0.20 -8.22 -9.54
N LYS A 286 -0.90 -7.08 -9.56
CA LYS A 286 -0.59 -5.91 -10.38
C LYS A 286 0.09 -4.80 -9.58
N VAL A 287 -0.23 -4.68 -8.30
CA VAL A 287 0.34 -3.67 -7.40
C VAL A 287 0.91 -4.34 -6.17
N LEU A 288 2.20 -4.15 -5.93
CA LEU A 288 2.88 -4.53 -4.70
C LEU A 288 3.51 -3.30 -4.06
N ASN A 289 3.00 -2.90 -2.90
CA ASN A 289 3.67 -1.91 -2.06
C ASN A 289 4.48 -2.62 -0.97
N PHE A 290 5.81 -2.48 -1.04
CA PHE A 290 6.76 -3.08 -0.10
C PHE A 290 7.65 -2.03 0.58
N ALA A 291 7.28 -0.75 0.50
CA ALA A 291 8.01 0.39 1.03
C ALA A 291 8.33 0.27 2.54
N TRP A 292 9.37 0.97 3.01
CA TRP A 292 9.78 1.07 4.43
C TRP A 292 10.22 -0.24 5.12
N ASN A 293 10.36 -1.35 4.39
CA ASN A 293 10.74 -2.66 4.97
C ASN A 293 12.24 -2.87 5.28
N GLY A 294 13.13 -1.97 4.83
CA GLY A 294 14.58 -2.05 5.06
C GLY A 294 15.22 -3.35 4.56
N ILE A 295 15.20 -3.54 3.24
CA ILE A 295 15.53 -4.80 2.54
C ILE A 295 16.99 -4.86 2.04
N ASP A 296 17.65 -3.72 1.99
CA ASP A 296 19.02 -3.51 1.51
C ASP A 296 19.24 -3.91 0.03
N ASP A 297 20.44 -3.67 -0.53
CA ASP A 297 20.81 -4.04 -1.91
C ASP A 297 20.47 -5.49 -2.26
N ASP A 298 20.71 -6.37 -1.29
CA ASP A 298 20.55 -7.81 -1.40
C ASP A 298 19.07 -8.22 -1.58
N GLY A 299 18.13 -7.42 -1.07
CA GLY A 299 16.69 -7.52 -1.35
C GLY A 299 16.32 -6.90 -2.71
N GLY A 300 16.91 -5.75 -3.05
CA GLY A 300 16.71 -5.11 -4.36
C GLY A 300 17.10 -6.02 -5.54
N ILE A 301 18.27 -6.69 -5.45
CA ILE A 301 18.73 -7.70 -6.42
C ILE A 301 17.73 -8.87 -6.56
N ALA A 302 17.00 -9.21 -5.50
CA ALA A 302 15.98 -10.27 -5.55
C ALA A 302 14.70 -9.80 -6.25
N PHE A 303 14.24 -8.57 -5.99
CA PHE A 303 13.14 -7.96 -6.75
C PHE A 303 13.49 -7.79 -8.23
N GLY A 304 14.70 -7.34 -8.57
CA GLY A 304 15.16 -7.29 -9.96
C GLY A 304 15.15 -8.67 -10.64
N LYS A 305 15.53 -9.73 -9.94
CA LYS A 305 15.43 -11.12 -10.45
C LYS A 305 14.00 -11.64 -10.58
N ALA A 306 13.07 -11.16 -9.74
CA ALA A 306 11.65 -11.47 -9.86
C ALA A 306 11.03 -10.77 -11.08
N LEU A 307 11.33 -9.48 -11.27
CA LEU A 307 10.87 -8.68 -12.41
C LEU A 307 11.36 -9.23 -13.76
N LYS A 308 12.55 -9.85 -13.84
CA LYS A 308 13.03 -10.53 -15.06
C LYS A 308 12.22 -11.78 -15.46
N ALA A 309 11.19 -12.17 -14.69
CA ALA A 309 10.33 -13.34 -14.98
C ALA A 309 8.84 -13.15 -14.64
N ASN A 310 8.44 -12.06 -13.98
CA ASN A 310 7.03 -11.73 -13.73
C ASN A 310 6.48 -10.85 -14.87
N GLU A 311 5.42 -11.31 -15.54
CA GLU A 311 4.82 -10.67 -16.71
C GLU A 311 3.53 -9.88 -16.39
N VAL A 312 3.22 -9.61 -15.11
CA VAL A 312 1.90 -9.10 -14.68
C VAL A 312 1.96 -7.87 -13.77
N LEU A 313 3.01 -7.70 -12.97
CA LEU A 313 3.12 -6.61 -12.01
C LEU A 313 3.28 -5.26 -12.72
N ASN A 314 2.28 -4.39 -12.60
CA ASN A 314 2.26 -3.07 -13.22
C ASN A 314 2.86 -1.97 -12.33
N THR A 315 2.81 -2.13 -11.00
CA THR A 315 3.32 -1.17 -10.01
C THR A 315 4.09 -1.86 -8.90
N LEU A 316 5.32 -1.41 -8.65
CA LEU A 316 6.16 -1.83 -7.52
C LEU A 316 6.60 -0.60 -6.71
N ASP A 317 6.34 -0.59 -5.41
CA ASP A 317 6.82 0.46 -4.49
C ASP A 317 7.86 -0.10 -3.50
N LEU A 318 9.09 0.39 -3.64
CA LEU A 318 10.27 0.12 -2.82
C LEU A 318 10.80 1.41 -2.17
N THR A 319 9.92 2.39 -1.92
CA THR A 319 10.29 3.65 -1.27
C THR A 319 10.87 3.41 0.13
N CYS A 320 11.98 4.05 0.47
CA CYS A 320 12.64 3.96 1.78
C CYS A 320 13.00 2.52 2.24
N THR A 321 13.31 1.60 1.32
CA THR A 321 13.69 0.22 1.65
C THR A 321 15.19 0.02 1.88
N ARG A 322 16.00 1.08 2.02
CA ARG A 322 17.47 1.06 2.18
C ARG A 322 18.23 0.40 1.02
N ILE A 323 17.65 0.42 -0.17
CA ILE A 323 18.39 0.04 -1.38
C ILE A 323 19.52 1.06 -1.60
N GLY A 324 20.69 0.57 -2.00
CA GLY A 324 21.83 1.35 -2.44
C GLY A 324 22.05 1.20 -3.95
N PRO A 325 23.25 1.53 -4.46
CA PRO A 325 23.51 1.51 -5.90
C PRO A 325 23.42 0.10 -6.50
N ALA A 326 23.85 -0.96 -5.80
CA ALA A 326 23.90 -2.31 -6.38
C ALA A 326 22.51 -2.94 -6.54
N GLY A 327 21.60 -2.71 -5.59
CA GLY A 327 20.20 -3.13 -5.67
C GLY A 327 19.40 -2.29 -6.65
N PHE A 328 19.66 -0.99 -6.71
CA PHE A 328 19.02 -0.09 -7.67
C PHE A 328 19.37 -0.47 -9.11
N MET A 329 20.66 -0.60 -9.44
CA MET A 329 21.09 -0.98 -10.79
C MET A 329 20.55 -2.36 -11.22
N ALA A 330 20.53 -3.34 -10.31
CA ALA A 330 19.96 -4.67 -10.59
C ALA A 330 18.44 -4.66 -10.86
N ILE A 331 17.71 -3.65 -10.37
CA ILE A 331 16.31 -3.40 -10.72
C ILE A 331 16.20 -2.67 -12.06
N ILE A 332 17.01 -1.64 -12.33
CA ILE A 332 16.96 -0.95 -13.63
C ILE A 332 17.30 -1.90 -14.79
N GLU A 333 18.29 -2.78 -14.62
CA GLU A 333 18.60 -3.87 -15.54
C GLU A 333 17.45 -4.89 -15.72
N SER A 334 16.44 -4.94 -14.83
CA SER A 334 15.27 -5.81 -14.99
C SER A 334 14.13 -5.16 -15.77
N ILE A 335 14.00 -3.83 -15.71
CA ILE A 335 12.94 -3.09 -16.41
C ILE A 335 13.08 -3.26 -17.94
N GLY A 336 14.30 -3.19 -18.47
CA GLY A 336 14.55 -3.39 -19.91
C GLY A 336 14.31 -4.81 -20.45
N LEU A 337 13.95 -5.76 -19.57
CA LEU A 337 13.52 -7.11 -19.92
C LEU A 337 12.07 -7.39 -19.47
N ASN A 338 11.37 -6.41 -18.94
CA ASN A 338 10.03 -6.55 -18.38
C ASN A 338 9.01 -5.74 -19.20
N GLU A 339 8.04 -6.44 -19.79
CA GLU A 339 7.02 -5.85 -20.66
C GLU A 339 5.72 -5.45 -19.91
N SER A 340 5.70 -5.52 -18.57
CA SER A 340 4.49 -5.35 -17.74
C SER A 340 4.54 -4.20 -16.73
N LEU A 341 5.73 -3.82 -16.24
CA LEU A 341 5.92 -2.82 -15.20
C LEU A 341 5.82 -1.40 -15.79
N THR A 342 4.81 -0.67 -15.33
CA THR A 342 4.54 0.72 -15.71
C THR A 342 5.07 1.71 -14.68
N THR A 343 5.03 1.37 -13.39
CA THR A 343 5.43 2.27 -12.30
C THR A 343 6.43 1.57 -11.37
N LEU A 344 7.63 2.13 -11.24
CA LEU A 344 8.57 1.80 -10.18
C LEU A 344 8.70 3.00 -9.25
N LYS A 345 8.47 2.81 -7.96
CA LYS A 345 8.88 3.77 -6.93
C LYS A 345 10.04 3.24 -6.13
N ILE A 346 11.09 4.05 -6.01
CA ILE A 346 12.34 3.70 -5.32
C ILE A 346 12.98 4.93 -4.66
N GLY A 347 12.21 5.99 -4.44
CA GLY A 347 12.62 7.18 -3.69
C GLY A 347 12.99 6.92 -2.23
N LYS A 348 13.57 7.92 -1.56
CA LYS A 348 14.08 7.86 -0.17
C LYS A 348 15.07 6.70 0.08
N ASN A 349 15.80 6.27 -0.96
CA ASN A 349 16.85 5.25 -0.91
C ASN A 349 18.23 5.88 -1.12
N SER A 350 19.30 5.17 -0.76
CA SER A 350 20.67 5.69 -0.79
C SER A 350 21.30 5.56 -2.19
N ILE A 351 20.66 6.18 -3.18
CA ILE A 351 21.06 6.15 -4.59
C ILE A 351 22.02 7.32 -4.86
N PRO A 352 23.31 7.08 -5.17
CA PRO A 352 24.22 8.16 -5.59
C PRO A 352 23.95 8.57 -7.04
N GLU A 353 24.25 9.83 -7.38
CA GLU A 353 24.04 10.39 -8.73
C GLU A 353 24.70 9.55 -9.83
N ASP A 354 25.93 9.06 -9.62
CA ASP A 354 26.64 8.16 -10.55
C ASP A 354 25.78 6.94 -10.97
N ALA A 355 25.03 6.36 -10.02
CA ALA A 355 24.17 5.22 -10.29
C ALA A 355 22.87 5.64 -11.00
N ALA A 356 22.36 6.85 -10.72
CA ALA A 356 21.17 7.38 -11.39
C ALA A 356 21.46 7.77 -12.85
N THR A 357 22.58 8.44 -13.15
CA THR A 357 23.03 8.68 -14.54
C THR A 357 23.31 7.36 -15.27
N ALA A 358 23.96 6.38 -14.62
CA ALA A 358 24.15 5.05 -15.21
C ALA A 358 22.82 4.33 -15.49
N ALA A 359 21.81 4.50 -14.63
CA ALA A 359 20.46 3.99 -14.86
C ALA A 359 19.76 4.69 -16.03
N LEU A 360 19.84 6.02 -16.16
CA LEU A 360 19.30 6.74 -17.33
C LEU A 360 19.98 6.26 -18.63
N GLN A 361 21.31 6.06 -18.62
CA GLN A 361 22.05 5.54 -19.77
C GLN A 361 21.63 4.10 -20.14
N ILE A 362 21.39 3.24 -19.14
CA ILE A 362 20.85 1.89 -19.36
C ILE A 362 19.44 1.95 -19.95
N LEU A 363 18.55 2.77 -19.38
CA LEU A 363 17.18 2.94 -19.90
C LEU A 363 17.19 3.43 -21.35
N ARG A 364 18.04 4.42 -21.68
CA ARG A 364 18.26 4.94 -23.04
C ARG A 364 18.80 3.89 -24.02
N SER A 365 19.42 2.81 -23.54
CA SER A 365 19.94 1.73 -24.40
C SER A 365 18.86 0.74 -24.87
N TYR A 366 17.68 0.72 -24.22
CA TYR A 366 16.57 -0.16 -24.58
C TYR A 366 15.65 0.52 -25.60
N GLY A 367 15.46 -0.07 -26.78
CA GLY A 367 14.64 0.53 -27.84
C GLY A 367 13.14 0.69 -27.52
N THR A 368 12.63 -0.05 -26.54
CA THR A 368 11.24 0.02 -26.06
C THR A 368 11.19 -0.22 -24.56
N LEU A 369 10.50 0.66 -23.83
CA LEU A 369 10.24 0.52 -22.39
C LEU A 369 8.74 0.49 -22.14
N ARG A 370 8.29 -0.37 -21.22
CA ARG A 370 6.91 -0.33 -20.68
C ARG A 370 6.75 0.67 -19.54
N LEU A 371 7.85 1.11 -18.95
CA LEU A 371 7.86 2.03 -17.82
C LEU A 371 7.27 3.39 -18.23
N GLU A 372 6.26 3.83 -17.50
CA GLU A 372 5.57 5.12 -17.63
C GLU A 372 5.98 6.06 -16.49
N THR A 373 6.40 5.54 -15.33
CA THR A 373 6.84 6.32 -14.16
C THR A 373 8.01 5.67 -13.42
N LEU A 374 9.08 6.44 -13.23
CA LEU A 374 10.20 6.14 -12.35
C LEU A 374 10.26 7.19 -11.24
N ASP A 375 9.88 6.83 -10.02
CA ASP A 375 9.88 7.73 -8.87
C ASP A 375 11.16 7.54 -8.04
N MET A 376 12.04 8.54 -8.12
CA MET A 376 13.27 8.70 -7.34
C MET A 376 13.18 9.94 -6.45
N THR A 377 12.00 10.22 -5.90
CA THR A 377 11.78 11.31 -4.93
C THR A 377 12.75 11.21 -3.74
N ASP A 378 13.18 12.37 -3.22
CA ASP A 378 14.12 12.51 -2.10
C ASP A 378 15.55 12.03 -2.40
N VAL A 379 15.90 11.91 -3.68
CA VAL A 379 17.28 11.80 -4.16
C VAL A 379 17.71 13.15 -4.76
N THR A 380 18.88 13.65 -4.35
CA THR A 380 19.48 14.88 -4.86
C THR A 380 20.40 14.59 -6.05
N PHE A 381 20.32 15.44 -7.08
CA PHE A 381 21.09 15.32 -8.32
C PHE A 381 21.61 16.70 -8.75
N SER A 382 22.73 16.74 -9.46
CA SER A 382 23.29 17.97 -10.06
C SER A 382 22.63 18.34 -11.39
N SER A 383 23.02 19.47 -11.97
CA SER A 383 22.58 19.91 -13.30
C SER A 383 22.91 18.91 -14.42
N LYS A 384 23.91 18.03 -14.26
CA LYS A 384 24.28 17.01 -15.25
C LYS A 384 23.18 15.99 -15.46
N PHE A 385 22.59 15.49 -14.36
CA PHE A 385 21.47 14.55 -14.38
C PHE A 385 20.26 15.10 -15.15
N ALA A 386 20.00 16.41 -15.12
CA ALA A 386 18.93 17.03 -15.90
C ALA A 386 19.17 16.90 -17.41
N SER A 387 20.42 17.03 -17.87
CA SER A 387 20.78 16.85 -19.30
C SER A 387 20.71 15.38 -19.75
N ASP A 388 21.07 14.44 -18.88
CA ASP A 388 20.87 13.00 -19.12
C ASP A 388 19.38 12.63 -19.16
N LEU A 389 18.56 13.27 -18.33
CA LEU A 389 17.12 13.01 -18.25
C LEU A 389 16.38 13.53 -19.49
N GLU A 390 16.68 14.74 -19.97
CA GLU A 390 16.05 15.24 -21.20
C GLU A 390 16.50 14.40 -22.41
N SER A 391 17.76 13.96 -22.42
CA SER A 391 18.27 12.97 -23.39
C SER A 391 17.57 11.60 -23.34
N LEU A 392 16.94 11.24 -22.21
CA LEU A 392 16.08 10.06 -22.11
C LEU A 392 14.66 10.35 -22.63
N ARG A 393 14.12 11.54 -22.36
CA ARG A 393 12.79 11.97 -22.81
C ARG A 393 12.67 12.07 -24.33
N GLU A 394 13.71 12.57 -25.02
CA GLU A 394 13.78 12.58 -26.50
C GLU A 394 13.59 11.18 -27.11
N MET A 395 14.08 10.15 -26.42
CA MET A 395 13.98 8.75 -26.85
C MET A 395 12.66 8.11 -26.38
N HIS A 396 12.23 8.40 -25.15
CA HIS A 396 11.11 7.78 -24.47
C HIS A 396 10.18 8.82 -23.83
N HIS A 397 9.47 9.57 -24.68
CA HIS A 397 8.46 10.57 -24.31
C HIS A 397 7.40 10.11 -23.28
N ASN A 398 7.19 8.79 -23.11
CA ASN A 398 6.25 8.21 -22.15
C ASN A 398 6.84 8.00 -20.74
N VAL A 399 8.17 8.07 -20.57
CA VAL A 399 8.85 7.82 -19.29
C VAL A 399 8.88 9.10 -18.46
N ASN A 400 8.00 9.21 -17.47
CA ASN A 400 8.06 10.29 -16.48
C ASN A 400 9.03 9.90 -15.35
N VAL A 401 10.14 10.62 -15.21
CA VAL A 401 11.03 10.46 -14.04
C VAL A 401 10.69 11.55 -13.02
N MET A 402 10.30 11.15 -11.81
CA MET A 402 10.07 12.06 -10.70
C MET A 402 11.31 12.09 -9.80
N TYR A 403 11.81 13.29 -9.49
CA TYR A 403 13.04 13.54 -8.74
C TYR A 403 12.92 14.83 -7.93
N GLY A 404 13.81 15.06 -6.97
CA GLY A 404 13.63 16.11 -5.96
C GLY A 404 12.62 15.70 -4.87
N TYR A 405 12.14 16.64 -4.08
CA TYR A 405 11.27 16.38 -2.93
C TYR A 405 9.78 16.51 -3.30
N SER A 406 8.91 15.74 -2.65
CA SER A 406 7.45 15.76 -2.87
C SER A 406 6.69 16.02 -1.57
N GLU A 407 5.78 17.00 -1.59
CA GLU A 407 4.98 17.44 -0.45
C GLU A 407 4.18 16.31 0.23
N ASN A 408 3.77 15.29 -0.54
CA ASN A 408 2.80 14.29 -0.11
C ASN A 408 3.37 13.20 0.83
N TYR A 409 4.69 13.18 1.10
CA TYR A 409 5.32 12.11 1.89
C TYR A 409 5.94 12.57 3.21
N GLY A 410 5.07 12.69 4.22
CA GLY A 410 5.42 12.56 5.64
C GLY A 410 6.21 13.72 6.24
N LYS A 411 5.51 14.60 6.97
CA LYS A 411 6.02 15.85 7.58
C LYS A 411 7.30 15.68 8.43
N ASN A 412 8.45 15.72 7.76
CA ASN A 412 9.67 16.32 8.28
C ASN A 412 9.97 17.55 7.44
N LYS A 413 9.89 18.74 8.05
CA LYS A 413 10.47 19.94 7.42
C LYS A 413 11.96 19.68 7.24
N MET A 414 12.46 19.81 6.02
CA MET A 414 13.88 20.06 5.79
C MET A 414 14.23 21.34 6.57
N ASN A 415 15.36 21.34 7.28
CA ASN A 415 15.71 22.46 8.15
C ASN A 415 15.93 23.71 7.29
N THR A 416 15.25 24.81 7.61
CA THR A 416 15.30 26.06 6.85
C THR A 416 16.74 26.59 6.72
N GLN A 417 17.57 26.36 7.73
CA GLN A 417 18.99 26.70 7.72
C GLN A 417 19.78 25.90 6.65
N ASP A 418 19.48 24.61 6.44
CA ASP A 418 20.18 23.75 5.48
C ASP A 418 19.84 24.16 4.03
N ILE A 419 18.57 24.49 3.77
CA ILE A 419 18.09 25.02 2.48
C ILE A 419 18.81 26.34 2.14
N LEU A 420 18.90 27.24 3.13
CA LEU A 420 19.59 28.52 3.00
C LEU A 420 21.09 28.35 2.74
N GLU A 421 21.74 27.38 3.35
CA GLU A 421 23.17 27.09 3.14
C GLU A 421 23.45 26.51 1.75
N GLU A 422 22.62 25.58 1.25
CA GLU A 422 22.74 25.10 -0.15
C GLU A 422 22.49 26.23 -1.17
N GLY A 423 21.40 26.98 -1.05
CA GLY A 423 21.05 28.01 -2.02
C GLY A 423 22.03 29.19 -2.06
N MET A 424 22.52 29.64 -0.89
CA MET A 424 23.56 30.67 -0.82
C MET A 424 24.94 30.19 -1.29
N ALA A 425 25.23 28.88 -1.22
CA ALA A 425 26.43 28.31 -1.82
C ALA A 425 26.33 28.33 -3.35
N ALA A 426 25.19 27.91 -3.91
CA ALA A 426 24.96 27.89 -5.35
C ALA A 426 25.02 29.31 -5.97
N LEU A 427 24.29 30.30 -5.40
CA LEU A 427 24.34 31.69 -5.86
C LEU A 427 25.77 32.27 -5.83
N ARG A 428 26.61 31.85 -4.87
CA ARG A 428 28.01 32.27 -4.76
C ARG A 428 28.89 31.66 -5.85
N GLU A 429 28.67 30.40 -6.20
CA GLU A 429 29.37 29.75 -7.30
C GLU A 429 29.09 30.51 -8.61
N TYR A 430 27.82 30.75 -8.93
CA TYR A 430 27.41 31.56 -10.10
C TYR A 430 28.03 32.97 -10.10
N CYS A 431 27.98 33.71 -8.98
CA CYS A 431 28.60 35.03 -8.86
C CYS A 431 30.12 34.98 -9.14
N THR A 432 30.79 33.91 -8.69
CA THR A 432 32.24 33.74 -8.82
C THR A 432 32.64 33.38 -10.25
N GLU A 433 31.89 32.49 -10.91
CA GLU A 433 32.15 32.06 -12.29
C GLU A 433 31.87 33.18 -13.30
N ASN A 434 30.80 33.95 -13.09
CA ASN A 434 30.40 35.03 -14.01
C ASN A 434 31.06 36.39 -13.69
N GLY A 435 31.73 36.52 -12.54
CA GLY A 435 32.36 37.78 -12.10
C GLY A 435 31.36 38.89 -11.74
N VAL A 436 30.15 38.50 -11.33
CA VAL A 436 28.99 39.38 -11.06
C VAL A 436 28.86 39.55 -9.54
N SER A 437 28.63 40.76 -9.02
CA SER A 437 28.37 40.92 -7.58
C SER A 437 26.93 40.53 -7.22
N LEU A 438 26.68 40.23 -5.94
CA LEU A 438 25.32 39.94 -5.45
C LEU A 438 24.32 41.07 -5.75
N VAL A 439 24.80 42.32 -5.86
CA VAL A 439 23.98 43.50 -6.19
C VAL A 439 23.66 43.55 -7.67
N ASP A 440 24.64 43.24 -8.53
CA ASP A 440 24.46 43.15 -9.98
C ASP A 440 23.60 41.93 -10.37
N LEU A 441 23.57 40.89 -9.53
CA LEU A 441 22.68 39.73 -9.69
C LEU A 441 21.24 40.09 -9.28
N PHE A 442 21.05 40.73 -8.13
CA PHE A 442 19.73 41.22 -7.69
C PHE A 442 19.12 42.14 -8.76
N SER A 443 19.90 43.11 -9.25
CA SER A 443 19.53 44.07 -10.31
C SER A 443 19.39 43.46 -11.73
N ARG A 444 19.49 42.14 -11.87
CA ARG A 444 19.15 41.38 -13.09
C ARG A 444 17.88 40.55 -12.94
N PHE A 445 17.53 40.20 -11.70
CA PHE A 445 16.35 39.40 -11.38
C PHE A 445 15.16 40.32 -11.10
N ASP A 446 15.37 41.45 -10.42
CA ASP A 446 14.46 42.58 -10.37
C ASP A 446 14.28 43.14 -11.81
N THR A 447 13.17 42.80 -12.46
CA THR A 447 12.91 43.14 -13.87
C THR A 447 12.14 44.45 -14.01
N ASP A 448 11.30 44.80 -13.04
CA ASP A 448 10.46 45.99 -13.05
C ASP A 448 11.08 47.19 -12.31
N ASN A 449 12.20 46.98 -11.62
CA ASN A 449 12.97 47.93 -10.81
C ASN A 449 12.25 48.31 -9.49
N SER A 450 11.54 47.35 -8.90
CA SER A 450 10.83 47.44 -7.61
C SER A 450 11.76 47.47 -6.38
N MET A 451 13.00 46.99 -6.51
CA MET A 451 13.95 46.69 -5.42
C MET A 451 13.56 45.50 -4.53
N THR A 452 12.50 44.78 -4.86
CA THR A 452 12.21 43.42 -4.37
C THR A 452 12.44 42.43 -5.52
N ILE A 453 12.31 41.13 -5.25
CA ILE A 453 12.26 40.10 -6.31
C ILE A 453 11.09 39.18 -6.02
N THR A 454 10.09 39.16 -6.91
CA THR A 454 8.97 38.22 -6.81
C THR A 454 9.42 36.77 -7.06
N LEU A 455 8.66 35.77 -6.60
CA LEU A 455 8.96 34.36 -6.91
C LEU A 455 8.99 34.08 -8.43
N GLU A 456 8.19 34.80 -9.21
CA GLU A 456 8.15 34.67 -10.68
C GLU A 456 9.42 35.23 -11.32
N GLU A 457 9.89 36.40 -10.88
CA GLU A 457 11.16 37.00 -11.31
C GLU A 457 12.39 36.22 -10.85
N PHE A 458 12.37 35.67 -9.64
CA PHE A 458 13.42 34.78 -9.16
C PHE A 458 13.53 33.54 -10.07
N GLN A 459 12.40 33.01 -10.54
CA GLN A 459 12.39 31.92 -11.52
C GLN A 459 12.81 32.38 -12.93
N GLU A 460 12.36 33.55 -13.41
CA GLU A 460 12.75 34.10 -14.72
C GLU A 460 14.25 34.38 -14.79
N GLY A 461 14.80 35.11 -13.81
CA GLY A 461 16.22 35.42 -13.72
C GLY A 461 17.11 34.20 -13.58
N LEU A 462 16.62 33.12 -12.97
CA LEU A 462 17.34 31.85 -12.86
C LEU A 462 17.25 30.94 -14.11
N LYS A 463 16.29 31.14 -15.03
CA LYS A 463 16.22 30.38 -16.30
C LYS A 463 17.46 30.60 -17.19
N ASP A 464 18.04 31.79 -17.13
CA ASP A 464 19.27 32.16 -17.85
C ASP A 464 20.55 31.79 -17.07
N THR A 465 20.46 30.89 -16.09
CA THR A 465 21.60 30.44 -15.27
C THR A 465 21.72 28.91 -15.20
N ASP A 466 22.93 28.37 -15.37
CA ASP A 466 23.24 26.93 -15.21
C ASP A 466 23.25 26.47 -13.73
N LEU A 467 22.46 27.11 -12.86
CA LEU A 467 22.46 26.85 -11.43
C LEU A 467 21.81 25.48 -11.09
N PRO A 468 22.48 24.60 -10.33
CA PRO A 468 22.02 23.22 -10.08
C PRO A 468 20.95 23.12 -8.98
N LEU A 469 19.96 24.02 -9.00
CA LEU A 469 18.79 24.00 -8.12
C LEU A 469 17.56 23.55 -8.92
N SER A 470 16.75 22.65 -8.38
CA SER A 470 15.44 22.36 -8.97
C SER A 470 14.46 23.50 -8.65
N LEU A 471 13.43 23.68 -9.47
CA LEU A 471 12.37 24.68 -9.25
C LEU A 471 11.78 24.60 -7.82
N TYR A 472 11.59 23.39 -7.29
CA TYR A 472 11.15 23.17 -5.91
C TYR A 472 12.18 23.62 -4.85
N LYS A 473 13.49 23.42 -5.09
CA LYS A 473 14.53 23.99 -4.21
C LYS A 473 14.58 25.52 -4.30
N MET A 474 14.35 26.10 -5.48
CA MET A 474 14.28 27.56 -5.67
C MET A 474 13.09 28.15 -4.91
N GLU A 475 11.91 27.53 -4.99
CA GLU A 475 10.71 27.94 -4.27
C GLU A 475 10.88 27.85 -2.74
N LEU A 476 11.40 26.72 -2.22
CA LEU A 476 11.72 26.59 -0.79
C LEU A 476 12.81 27.57 -0.32
N PHE A 477 13.74 27.95 -1.19
CA PHE A 477 14.81 28.89 -0.87
C PHE A 477 14.30 30.34 -0.85
N ALA A 478 13.43 30.72 -1.79
CA ALA A 478 12.69 31.99 -1.76
C ALA A 478 11.89 32.13 -0.45
N GLN A 479 11.06 31.12 -0.13
CA GLN A 479 10.28 31.01 1.12
C GLN A 479 11.12 30.88 2.41
N ALA A 480 12.46 30.87 2.31
CA ALA A 480 13.39 30.86 3.44
C ALA A 480 14.24 32.14 3.54
N LEU A 481 14.37 32.88 2.43
CA LEU A 481 14.94 34.22 2.39
C LEU A 481 13.93 35.23 2.93
N ASP A 482 12.71 35.19 2.39
CA ASP A 482 11.50 35.83 2.92
C ASP A 482 11.35 35.51 4.42
N LYS A 483 11.32 36.55 5.26
CA LYS A 483 11.24 36.46 6.72
C LYS A 483 10.00 37.08 7.32
N ASP A 484 9.40 38.10 6.70
CA ASP A 484 8.17 38.70 7.22
C ASP A 484 6.91 38.09 6.60
N GLY A 485 7.04 37.34 5.51
CA GLY A 485 6.03 36.48 4.92
C GLY A 485 5.15 37.16 3.88
N ASP A 486 5.65 38.21 3.21
CA ASP A 486 4.86 38.94 2.21
C ASP A 486 4.84 38.27 0.82
N GLY A 487 5.81 37.40 0.52
CA GLY A 487 5.93 36.62 -0.71
C GLY A 487 6.95 37.14 -1.73
N GLU A 488 7.68 38.21 -1.41
CA GLU A 488 8.77 38.77 -2.20
C GLU A 488 10.12 38.57 -1.48
N ILE A 489 11.24 38.72 -2.18
CA ILE A 489 12.59 38.65 -1.59
C ILE A 489 13.17 40.06 -1.52
N ASP A 490 13.28 40.61 -0.32
CA ASP A 490 13.82 41.96 -0.14
C ASP A 490 15.36 41.97 -0.19
N TYR A 491 15.95 43.00 -0.79
CA TYR A 491 17.41 43.18 -0.82
C TYR A 491 17.98 43.22 0.62
N SER A 492 17.22 43.76 1.57
CA SER A 492 17.55 43.74 3.00
C SER A 492 17.77 42.34 3.53
N GLU A 493 16.96 41.36 3.14
CA GLU A 493 16.96 40.00 3.66
C GLU A 493 18.12 39.19 3.11
N LEU A 494 18.35 39.28 1.80
CA LEU A 494 19.49 38.69 1.12
C LEU A 494 20.80 39.20 1.73
N VAL A 495 20.89 40.50 2.04
CA VAL A 495 22.04 41.12 2.72
C VAL A 495 22.11 40.77 4.22
N LEU A 496 20.99 40.53 4.91
CA LEU A 496 20.99 40.05 6.30
C LEU A 496 21.59 38.63 6.41
N TYR A 497 21.37 37.78 5.41
CA TYR A 497 22.06 36.49 5.31
C TYR A 497 23.50 36.63 4.80
N SER A 498 23.80 37.55 3.87
CA SER A 498 25.17 37.80 3.39
C SER A 498 26.13 38.20 4.52
N LYS A 499 25.64 38.94 5.53
CA LYS A 499 26.37 39.31 6.76
C LYS A 499 26.76 38.11 7.65
N LYS A 500 26.09 36.96 7.55
CA LYS A 500 26.53 35.71 8.23
C LYS A 500 27.65 34.98 7.49
N TRP A 501 27.81 35.19 6.18
CA TRP A 501 28.62 34.34 5.31
C TRP A 501 29.47 35.18 4.34
N PRO A 502 30.65 35.67 4.74
CA PRO A 502 31.37 36.74 4.03
C PRO A 502 31.67 36.40 2.57
N TRP A 503 31.45 37.37 1.67
CA TRP A 503 31.62 37.22 0.23
C TRP A 503 32.97 37.79 -0.21
N HIS A 504 33.80 36.99 -0.89
CA HIS A 504 35.13 37.41 -1.33
C HIS A 504 35.07 38.09 -2.72
N THR A 505 34.59 39.33 -2.76
CA THR A 505 34.65 40.17 -3.96
C THR A 505 36.10 40.55 -4.28
N ASN A 506 36.68 39.95 -5.32
CA ASN A 506 37.96 40.40 -5.87
C ASN A 506 37.79 41.75 -6.57
N GLY A 507 38.11 42.85 -5.86
CA GLY A 507 38.54 44.08 -6.52
C GLY A 507 37.58 45.28 -6.56
N ASN A 508 36.87 45.61 -5.49
CA ASN A 508 36.89 47.01 -5.03
C ASN A 508 36.52 47.18 -3.55
N SER A 509 37.21 48.05 -2.83
CA SER A 509 37.06 48.21 -1.37
C SER A 509 35.99 49.25 -1.00
N GLY A 510 34.71 48.90 -1.20
CA GLY A 510 33.56 49.69 -0.75
C GLY A 510 33.04 49.25 0.62
N VAL A 511 33.66 49.70 1.72
CA VAL A 511 33.17 49.41 3.08
C VAL A 511 31.99 50.34 3.42
N PHE A 512 30.78 49.94 3.05
CA PHE A 512 29.56 50.59 3.48
C PHE A 512 29.43 50.54 5.02
N LYS A 513 29.21 51.70 5.63
CA LYS A 513 28.99 51.83 7.07
C LYS A 513 27.50 51.87 7.37
N SER A 514 27.10 51.46 8.57
CA SER A 514 25.71 51.51 9.03
C SER A 514 25.24 52.92 9.42
N SER A 515 25.63 53.93 8.64
CA SER A 515 25.22 55.33 8.75
C SER A 515 24.36 55.79 7.57
N ASP A 516 24.24 54.93 6.55
CA ASP A 516 23.74 55.28 5.21
C ASP A 516 22.47 54.45 4.89
N LEU A 517 21.70 54.11 5.94
CA LEU A 517 20.35 53.53 5.96
C LEU A 517 19.43 54.48 6.76
#